data_AF-A0A812TBS9-F1
#
_entry.id   AF-A0A812TBS9-F1
#
_cell.length_a   1.000
_cell.length_b   1.000
_cell.length_c   1.000
_cell.angle_alpha   90.00
_cell.angle_beta   90.00
_cell.angle_gamma   90.00
#
_symmetry.space_group_name_H-M   'P 1'
#
loop_
_entity.id
_entity.type
_entity.pdbx_description
1 polymer ?
#
loop_
_entity_poly.entity_id
_entity_poly.type
_entity_poly.pdbx_seq_one_letter_code
_entity_poly.pdbx_strand_id
1 'polypeptide(L)'
;MSMVVPARGVHLGMPCLEGHKASALPATSSEPRPSSRAEGFSRLQQSLAASTAMVYLTTSLRPGKSTRVFQRSQRQNFASTPDETYETFVEKAKHLVEMSRSHTLYASILGSAFVSVASASALSFSETVGPNLMLDKLVFAVVLPVHLLLCQLCGGQLTTSNLSMLCIGVSQGQVRFRDALRNIGLVLFGNTIGVLLILGAVRYLQVLDAESLAVAAIMAKSKCAYTFGQTVVKAFVCNWIVFIAYWLGVPWMSTVFYRRSVGP
;
A
#
# COMPACT_ATOMS: atom_id res chain seq x y z
N MET A 1 -20.70 31.74 22.44
CA MET A 1 -20.93 31.10 23.74
C MET A 1 -20.62 29.62 23.55
N SER A 2 -19.38 29.24 23.85
CA SER A 2 -18.84 27.90 23.68
C SER A 2 -19.47 26.94 24.68
N MET A 3 -19.78 25.71 24.26
CA MET A 3 -20.00 24.61 25.18
C MET A 3 -19.21 23.39 24.70
N VAL A 4 -18.13 23.16 25.43
CA VAL A 4 -17.25 21.98 25.45
C VAL A 4 -17.75 21.08 26.58
N VAL A 5 -17.96 19.79 26.33
CA VAL A 5 -18.01 18.73 27.36
C VAL A 5 -17.49 17.40 26.74
N PRO A 6 -16.79 16.52 27.51
CA PRO A 6 -15.62 15.76 27.02
C PRO A 6 -15.78 14.23 26.98
N ALA A 7 -14.68 13.57 26.61
CA ALA A 7 -14.45 12.13 26.53
C ALA A 7 -14.38 11.38 27.87
N ARG A 8 -14.89 10.13 27.89
CA ARG A 8 -14.55 8.97 28.75
C ARG A 8 -14.96 7.72 27.93
N GLY A 9 -14.15 6.69 27.70
CA GLY A 9 -13.35 5.91 28.65
C GLY A 9 -14.12 4.64 29.02
N VAL A 10 -14.08 3.60 28.18
CA VAL A 10 -14.76 2.32 28.43
C VAL A 10 -13.73 1.28 28.86
N HIS A 11 -13.83 0.90 30.13
CA HIS A 11 -13.15 -0.19 30.81
C HIS A 11 -14.13 -1.38 30.91
N LEU A 12 -13.73 -2.56 30.45
CA LEU A 12 -14.28 -3.88 30.75
C LEU A 12 -13.10 -4.86 30.52
N GLY A 13 -12.62 -5.72 31.41
CA GLY A 13 -13.11 -6.28 32.66
C GLY A 13 -12.53 -7.71 32.70
N MET A 14 -11.43 -7.92 33.42
CA MET A 14 -10.80 -9.24 33.63
C MET A 14 -11.18 -9.78 35.02
N PRO A 15 -11.50 -11.08 35.17
CA PRO A 15 -11.88 -11.64 36.47
C PRO A 15 -10.70 -12.05 37.35
N CYS A 16 -10.97 -11.87 38.64
CA CYS A 16 -10.27 -12.13 39.90
C CYS A 16 -9.27 -13.30 40.02
N LEU A 17 -8.19 -13.02 40.74
CA LEU A 17 -7.31 -13.95 41.45
C LEU A 17 -7.70 -13.97 42.94
N GLU A 18 -8.09 -15.14 43.46
CA GLU A 18 -7.91 -15.54 44.88
C GLU A 18 -6.53 -16.22 44.97
N GLY A 19 -5.68 -16.11 45.99
CA GLY A 19 -5.87 -15.77 47.39
C GLY A 19 -5.28 -16.90 48.24
N HIS A 20 -4.01 -16.79 48.67
CA HIS A 20 -3.55 -17.17 50.03
C HIS A 20 -2.03 -17.04 50.21
N LYS A 21 -1.65 -16.26 51.24
CA LYS A 21 -0.38 -16.34 51.97
C LYS A 21 -0.70 -16.82 53.40
N ALA A 22 0.17 -17.63 54.02
CA ALA A 22 0.93 -17.24 55.23
C ALA A 22 1.50 -18.45 56.02
N SER A 23 2.73 -18.23 56.51
CA SER A 23 3.35 -18.70 57.77
C SER A 23 3.63 -20.19 58.04
N ALA A 24 4.90 -20.53 58.22
CA ALA A 24 5.53 -20.57 59.57
C ALA A 24 7.02 -20.95 59.49
N LEU A 25 7.85 -20.24 60.27
CA LEU A 25 9.22 -20.62 60.65
C LEU A 25 9.16 -21.20 62.08
N PRO A 26 10.07 -22.12 62.44
CA PRO A 26 10.75 -21.96 63.72
C PRO A 26 12.28 -22.12 63.62
N ALA A 27 12.97 -21.31 64.43
CA ALA A 27 14.36 -21.51 64.86
C ALA A 27 14.41 -22.67 65.90
N THR A 28 15.50 -23.38 66.23
CA THR A 28 16.87 -22.97 66.60
C THR A 28 17.86 -24.15 66.62
N SER A 29 19.16 -23.82 66.50
CA SER A 29 20.38 -24.36 67.17
C SER A 29 21.11 -25.67 66.74
N SER A 30 22.36 -25.44 66.29
CA SER A 30 23.70 -26.04 66.61
C SER A 30 24.22 -27.42 66.11
N GLU A 31 25.11 -27.34 65.08
CA GLU A 31 26.40 -28.07 64.75
C GLU A 31 26.51 -29.60 64.51
N PRO A 32 27.53 -30.16 63.78
CA PRO A 32 28.50 -29.63 62.78
C PRO A 32 28.62 -30.43 61.42
N ARG A 33 29.39 -29.88 60.45
CA ARG A 33 29.79 -30.25 59.03
C ARG A 33 29.94 -31.76 58.62
N PRO A 34 29.82 -32.18 57.31
CA PRO A 34 30.57 -31.65 56.14
C PRO A 34 29.91 -31.58 54.71
N SER A 35 30.49 -30.68 53.89
CA SER A 35 30.52 -30.51 52.42
C SER A 35 29.29 -30.78 51.50
N SER A 36 28.33 -29.86 51.43
CA SER A 36 27.28 -29.83 50.37
C SER A 36 27.73 -29.23 49.02
N ARG A 37 28.89 -28.57 48.98
CA ARG A 37 29.35 -27.80 47.82
C ARG A 37 29.80 -28.68 46.63
N ALA A 38 30.31 -29.88 46.91
CA ALA A 38 30.76 -30.82 45.88
C ALA A 38 29.58 -31.49 45.16
N GLU A 39 28.51 -31.84 45.88
CA GLU A 39 27.29 -32.41 45.30
C GLU A 39 26.43 -31.37 44.54
N GLY A 40 26.45 -30.12 44.98
CA GLY A 40 25.76 -29.03 44.26
C GLY A 40 26.40 -28.74 42.90
N PHE A 41 27.73 -28.79 42.81
CA PHE A 41 28.46 -28.53 41.57
C PHE A 41 28.28 -29.67 40.55
N SER A 42 28.28 -30.93 41.00
CA SER A 42 28.04 -32.08 40.12
C SER A 42 26.59 -32.15 39.60
N ARG A 43 25.60 -31.76 40.42
CA ARG A 43 24.19 -31.63 39.97
C ARG A 43 23.99 -30.49 38.98
N LEU A 44 24.66 -29.34 39.17
CA LEU A 44 24.65 -28.25 38.20
C LEU A 44 25.34 -28.64 36.89
N GLN A 45 26.46 -29.35 36.96
CA GLN A 45 27.17 -29.84 35.77
C GLN A 45 26.35 -30.88 35.00
N GLN A 46 25.62 -31.77 35.68
CA GLN A 46 24.67 -32.68 35.04
C GLN A 46 23.45 -31.95 34.43
N SER A 47 22.92 -30.92 35.10
CA SER A 47 21.79 -30.14 34.58
C SER A 47 22.17 -29.26 33.39
N LEU A 48 23.38 -28.70 33.40
CA LEU A 48 23.96 -27.96 32.27
C LEU A 48 24.31 -28.90 31.11
N ALA A 49 24.87 -30.09 31.37
CA ALA A 49 25.13 -31.09 30.34
C ALA A 49 23.84 -31.62 29.70
N ALA A 50 22.80 -31.85 30.50
CA ALA A 50 21.47 -32.25 30.01
C ALA A 50 20.79 -31.14 29.21
N SER A 51 20.92 -29.88 29.63
CA SER A 51 20.40 -28.72 28.89
C SER A 51 21.15 -28.51 27.57
N THR A 52 22.48 -28.67 27.58
CA THR A 52 23.30 -28.57 26.36
C THR A 52 22.98 -29.72 25.41
N ALA A 53 22.77 -30.94 25.92
CA ALA A 53 22.35 -32.09 25.13
C ALA A 53 20.93 -31.91 24.55
N MET A 54 19.99 -31.32 25.29
CA MET A 54 18.64 -30.98 24.78
C MET A 54 18.69 -29.88 23.72
N VAL A 55 19.56 -28.87 23.89
CA VAL A 55 19.79 -27.84 22.87
C VAL A 55 20.48 -28.42 21.64
N TYR A 56 21.43 -29.36 21.81
CA TYR A 56 22.08 -30.06 20.70
C TYR A 56 21.12 -31.01 19.99
N LEU A 57 20.24 -31.72 20.71
CA LEU A 57 19.23 -32.58 20.11
C LEU A 57 18.17 -31.76 19.37
N THR A 58 17.72 -30.63 19.94
CA THR A 58 16.76 -29.74 19.27
C THR A 58 17.36 -29.03 18.06
N THR A 59 18.67 -28.78 18.02
CA THR A 59 19.37 -28.23 16.84
C THR A 59 19.83 -29.30 15.84
N SER A 60 20.06 -30.54 16.28
CA SER A 60 20.45 -31.70 15.43
C SER A 60 19.24 -32.40 14.79
N LEU A 61 18.04 -32.24 15.36
CA LEU A 61 16.81 -32.61 14.69
C LEU A 61 16.65 -31.77 13.42
N ARG A 62 17.05 -32.35 12.28
CA ARG A 62 16.84 -31.78 10.95
C ARG A 62 15.38 -31.32 10.85
N PRO A 63 15.10 -30.07 10.47
CA PRO A 63 13.74 -29.60 10.33
C PRO A 63 12.98 -30.58 9.43
N GLY A 64 11.90 -31.15 9.97
CA GLY A 64 11.05 -32.10 9.29
C GLY A 64 10.53 -31.48 7.99
N LYS A 65 10.03 -32.31 7.06
CA LYS A 65 9.44 -31.81 5.81
C LYS A 65 8.38 -30.72 6.08
N SER A 66 7.64 -30.82 7.20
CA SER A 66 6.66 -29.83 7.65
C SER A 66 7.29 -28.48 8.03
N THR A 67 8.39 -28.47 8.80
CA THR A 67 9.10 -27.22 9.15
C THR A 67 9.75 -26.58 7.93
N ARG A 68 10.24 -27.39 6.98
CA ARG A 68 10.72 -26.89 5.68
C ARG A 68 9.60 -26.31 4.81
N VAL A 69 8.41 -26.89 4.82
CA VAL A 69 7.23 -26.33 4.12
C VAL A 69 6.76 -25.05 4.81
N PHE A 70 6.73 -25.00 6.14
CA PHE A 70 6.41 -23.79 6.90
C PHE A 70 7.46 -22.68 6.68
N GLN A 71 8.74 -23.05 6.60
CA GLN A 71 9.83 -22.11 6.33
C GLN A 71 9.89 -21.70 4.85
N ARG A 72 9.40 -22.54 3.91
CA ARG A 72 9.21 -22.20 2.49
C ARG A 72 7.98 -21.31 2.28
N SER A 73 6.95 -21.45 3.13
CA SER A 73 5.81 -20.53 3.24
C SER A 73 6.21 -19.18 3.86
N GLN A 74 7.13 -19.18 4.84
CA GLN A 74 7.68 -17.97 5.47
C GLN A 74 8.76 -17.26 4.62
N ARG A 75 9.37 -17.93 3.64
CA ARG A 75 10.30 -17.32 2.66
C ARG A 75 9.56 -16.60 1.53
N GLN A 76 8.39 -16.04 1.82
CA GLN A 76 7.71 -15.14 0.90
C GLN A 76 8.28 -13.75 1.10
N ASN A 77 9.15 -13.35 0.17
CA ASN A 77 9.70 -12.00 0.14
C ASN A 77 8.55 -10.99 0.23
N PHE A 78 8.72 -9.98 1.09
CA PHE A 78 7.75 -8.90 1.27
C PHE A 78 7.54 -8.07 -0.02
N ALA A 79 8.48 -8.20 -0.97
CA ALA A 79 8.40 -7.68 -2.32
C ALA A 79 8.85 -8.76 -3.31
N SER A 80 8.09 -8.95 -4.40
CA SER A 80 8.50 -9.77 -5.55
C SER A 80 9.82 -9.29 -6.13
N THR A 81 10.58 -10.21 -6.73
CA THR A 81 11.81 -9.84 -7.43
C THR A 81 11.50 -8.98 -8.67
N PRO A 82 12.45 -8.19 -9.20
CA PRO A 82 12.21 -7.38 -10.40
C PRO A 82 11.77 -8.21 -11.62
N ASP A 83 12.28 -9.43 -11.75
CA ASP A 83 11.95 -10.34 -12.86
C ASP A 83 10.50 -10.85 -12.75
N GLU A 84 10.09 -11.30 -11.56
CA GLU A 84 8.72 -11.72 -11.27
C GLU A 84 7.70 -10.58 -11.43
N THR A 85 8.13 -9.36 -11.06
CA THR A 85 7.35 -8.13 -11.25
C THR A 85 7.13 -7.85 -12.74
N TYR A 86 8.16 -8.05 -13.55
CA TYR A 86 8.07 -7.88 -15.00
C TYR A 86 7.09 -8.88 -15.63
N GLU A 87 7.15 -10.15 -15.24
CA GLU A 87 6.20 -11.18 -15.68
C GLU A 87 4.76 -10.79 -15.32
N THR A 88 4.55 -10.31 -14.10
CA THR A 88 3.24 -9.79 -13.64
C THR A 88 2.75 -8.63 -14.53
N PHE A 89 3.64 -7.74 -14.98
CA PHE A 89 3.27 -6.67 -15.91
C PHE A 89 2.87 -7.18 -17.29
N VAL A 90 3.58 -8.18 -17.80
CA VAL A 90 3.27 -8.83 -19.08
C VAL A 90 1.91 -9.52 -19.01
N GLU A 91 1.61 -10.24 -17.93
CA GLU A 91 0.31 -10.88 -17.71
C GLU A 91 -0.82 -9.86 -17.62
N LYS A 92 -0.63 -8.80 -16.82
CA LYS A 92 -1.61 -7.72 -16.73
C LYS A 92 -1.82 -7.02 -18.08
N ALA A 93 -0.77 -6.85 -18.90
CA ALA A 93 -0.90 -6.27 -20.23
C ALA A 93 -1.79 -7.11 -21.16
N LYS A 94 -1.69 -8.44 -21.09
CA LYS A 94 -2.61 -9.36 -21.79
C LYS A 94 -4.04 -9.17 -21.29
N HIS A 95 -4.21 -9.19 -19.97
CA HIS A 95 -5.52 -9.06 -19.34
C HIS A 95 -6.22 -7.74 -19.70
N LEU A 96 -5.47 -6.63 -19.82
CA LEU A 96 -6.01 -5.33 -20.25
C LEU A 96 -6.67 -5.40 -21.65
N VAL A 97 -6.20 -6.27 -22.53
CA VAL A 97 -6.72 -6.43 -23.90
C VAL A 97 -7.82 -7.49 -23.99
N GLU A 98 -7.77 -8.52 -23.16
CA GLU A 98 -8.76 -9.59 -23.10
C GLU A 98 -10.05 -9.18 -22.38
N MET A 99 -9.97 -8.20 -21.48
CA MET A 99 -11.13 -7.71 -20.74
C MET A 99 -12.24 -7.17 -21.66
N SER A 100 -13.49 -7.34 -21.20
CA SER A 100 -14.65 -6.81 -21.90
C SER A 100 -14.59 -5.28 -21.98
N ARG A 101 -15.00 -4.75 -23.14
CA ARG A 101 -15.08 -3.30 -23.40
C ARG A 101 -15.90 -2.55 -22.36
N SER A 102 -17.00 -3.14 -21.88
CA SER A 102 -17.84 -2.52 -20.86
C SER A 102 -17.10 -2.40 -19.53
N HIS A 103 -16.39 -3.45 -19.12
CA HIS A 103 -15.60 -3.45 -17.89
C HIS A 103 -14.49 -2.40 -17.96
N THR A 104 -13.76 -2.33 -19.08
CA THR A 104 -12.74 -1.29 -19.33
C THR A 104 -13.32 0.12 -19.26
N LEU A 105 -14.51 0.34 -19.83
CA LEU A 105 -15.18 1.63 -19.75
C LEU A 105 -15.52 2.02 -18.31
N TYR A 106 -16.18 1.16 -17.54
CA TYR A 106 -16.50 1.46 -16.14
C TYR A 106 -15.24 1.68 -15.29
N ALA A 107 -14.23 0.85 -15.45
CA ALA A 107 -12.96 1.00 -14.73
C ALA A 107 -12.24 2.31 -15.09
N SER A 108 -12.31 2.76 -16.34
CA SER A 108 -11.72 4.04 -16.76
C SER A 108 -12.49 5.27 -16.27
N ILE A 109 -13.82 5.22 -16.26
CA ILE A 109 -14.65 6.27 -15.65
C ILE A 109 -14.35 6.38 -14.16
N LEU A 110 -14.24 5.24 -13.47
CA LEU A 110 -13.87 5.21 -12.05
C LEU A 110 -12.47 5.81 -11.82
N GLY A 111 -11.49 5.43 -12.63
CA GLY A 111 -10.11 5.91 -12.47
C GLY A 111 -9.98 7.42 -12.66
N SER A 112 -10.58 7.95 -13.72
CA SER A 112 -10.63 9.41 -13.95
C SER A 112 -11.43 10.16 -12.90
N ALA A 113 -12.48 9.55 -12.32
CA ALA A 113 -13.22 10.17 -11.23
C ALA A 113 -12.33 10.41 -10.00
N PHE A 114 -11.51 9.43 -9.60
CA PHE A 114 -10.55 9.59 -8.50
C PHE A 114 -9.55 10.74 -8.75
N VAL A 115 -9.01 10.84 -9.96
CA VAL A 115 -8.07 11.92 -10.33
C VAL A 115 -8.75 13.29 -10.37
N SER A 116 -10.02 13.33 -10.78
CA SER A 116 -10.80 14.56 -10.81
C SER A 116 -11.13 15.05 -9.40
N VAL A 117 -11.49 14.13 -8.49
CA VAL A 117 -11.69 14.42 -7.06
C VAL A 117 -10.39 14.89 -6.41
N ALA A 118 -9.24 14.30 -6.77
CA ALA A 118 -7.93 14.77 -6.32
C ALA A 118 -7.67 16.23 -6.72
N SER A 119 -8.03 16.58 -7.95
CA SER A 119 -7.84 17.94 -8.47
C SER A 119 -8.79 18.93 -7.80
N ALA A 120 -10.05 18.55 -7.60
CA ALA A 120 -11.04 19.38 -6.91
C ALA A 120 -10.66 19.63 -5.44
N SER A 121 -10.27 18.58 -4.70
CA SER A 121 -9.85 18.70 -3.30
C SER A 121 -8.59 19.55 -3.13
N ALA A 122 -7.62 19.43 -4.05
CA ALA A 122 -6.44 20.30 -4.04
C ALA A 122 -6.77 21.77 -4.34
N LEU A 123 -7.79 22.06 -5.16
CA LEU A 123 -8.25 23.41 -5.42
C LEU A 123 -9.06 24.00 -4.23
N SER A 124 -9.90 23.20 -3.58
CA SER A 124 -10.64 23.62 -2.38
C SER A 124 -9.70 23.96 -1.22
N PHE A 125 -8.53 23.31 -1.13
CA PHE A 125 -7.53 23.67 -0.13
C PHE A 125 -6.95 25.08 -0.32
N SER A 126 -6.85 25.56 -1.56
CA SER A 126 -6.35 26.90 -1.86
C SER A 126 -7.22 28.00 -1.21
N GLU A 127 -8.53 27.74 -1.08
CA GLU A 127 -9.49 28.64 -0.43
C GLU A 127 -9.21 28.83 1.06
N THR A 128 -8.66 27.80 1.73
CA THR A 128 -8.48 27.82 3.19
C THR A 128 -7.17 28.48 3.61
N VAL A 129 -6.16 28.50 2.73
CA VAL A 129 -4.79 28.93 3.06
C VAL A 129 -4.42 30.25 2.36
N GLY A 130 -5.34 30.80 1.57
CA GLY A 130 -5.14 32.02 0.79
C GLY A 130 -4.23 31.80 -0.43
N PRO A 131 -4.10 32.81 -1.30
CA PRO A 131 -3.51 32.67 -2.63
C PRO A 131 -1.98 32.51 -2.56
N ASN A 132 -1.53 31.29 -2.33
CA ASN A 132 -0.12 30.92 -2.19
C ASN A 132 0.24 29.82 -3.19
N LEU A 133 0.69 30.23 -4.38
CA LEU A 133 0.98 29.33 -5.49
C LEU A 133 1.98 28.20 -5.15
N MET A 134 2.89 28.44 -4.21
CA MET A 134 3.82 27.41 -3.73
C MET A 134 3.13 26.33 -2.91
N LEU A 135 2.21 26.71 -2.03
CA LEU A 135 1.43 25.78 -1.20
C LEU A 135 0.46 24.98 -2.07
N ASP A 136 -0.19 25.62 -3.05
CA ASP A 136 -1.08 24.93 -3.98
C ASP A 136 -0.35 23.82 -4.76
N LYS A 137 0.87 24.09 -5.21
CA LYS A 137 1.71 23.09 -5.90
C LYS A 137 2.12 21.95 -4.97
N LEU A 138 2.45 22.25 -3.71
CA LEU A 138 2.82 21.26 -2.71
C LEU A 138 1.62 20.35 -2.39
N VAL A 139 0.43 20.91 -2.23
CA VAL A 139 -0.81 20.18 -1.97
C VAL A 139 -1.15 19.27 -3.14
N PHE A 140 -1.07 19.78 -4.37
CA PHE A 140 -1.23 18.95 -5.56
C PHE A 140 -0.22 17.79 -5.60
N ALA A 141 1.03 18.02 -5.19
CA ALA A 141 2.07 17.00 -5.17
C ALA A 141 1.81 15.88 -4.16
N VAL A 142 1.10 16.15 -3.06
CA VAL A 142 0.76 15.15 -2.03
C VAL A 142 -0.57 14.45 -2.32
N VAL A 143 -1.59 15.21 -2.72
CA VAL A 143 -2.96 14.71 -2.93
C VAL A 143 -3.03 13.76 -4.14
N LEU A 144 -2.25 14.04 -5.19
CA LEU A 144 -2.29 13.27 -6.44
C LEU A 144 -1.79 11.82 -6.27
N PRO A 145 -0.63 11.54 -5.64
CA PRO A 145 -0.20 10.16 -5.35
C PRO A 145 -1.20 9.37 -4.50
N VAL A 146 -1.83 10.01 -3.50
CA VAL A 146 -2.82 9.36 -2.63
C VAL A 146 -4.03 8.87 -3.44
N HIS A 147 -4.55 9.71 -4.34
CA HIS A 147 -5.68 9.34 -5.17
C HIS A 147 -5.32 8.33 -6.27
N LEU A 148 -4.10 8.39 -6.82
CA LEU A 148 -3.61 7.37 -7.76
C LEU A 148 -3.47 6.00 -7.09
N LEU A 149 -3.01 5.96 -5.83
CA LEU A 149 -2.97 4.73 -5.05
C LEU A 149 -4.39 4.18 -4.80
N LEU A 150 -5.33 5.05 -4.40
CA LEU A 150 -6.72 4.65 -4.17
C LEU A 150 -7.40 4.13 -5.44
N CYS A 151 -7.18 4.81 -6.57
CA CYS A 151 -7.61 4.35 -7.89
C CYS A 151 -7.11 2.93 -8.18
N GLN A 152 -5.83 2.67 -7.90
CA GLN A 152 -5.23 1.37 -8.14
C GLN A 152 -5.81 0.27 -7.25
N LEU A 153 -6.10 0.59 -5.98
CA LEU A 153 -6.74 -0.34 -5.04
C LEU A 153 -8.19 -0.67 -5.44
N CYS A 154 -8.92 0.29 -5.99
CA CYS A 154 -10.27 0.09 -6.50
C CYS A 154 -10.31 -0.57 -7.89
N GLY A 155 -9.15 -0.81 -8.53
CA GLY A 155 -9.09 -1.41 -9.87
C GLY A 155 -9.45 -0.44 -11.01
N GLY A 156 -9.37 0.87 -10.76
CA GLY A 156 -9.57 1.88 -11.80
C GLY A 156 -8.45 1.83 -12.85
N GLN A 157 -8.80 2.13 -14.10
CA GLN A 157 -7.84 2.14 -15.22
C GLN A 157 -7.57 3.55 -15.70
N LEU A 158 -6.29 3.88 -15.91
CA LEU A 158 -5.87 5.18 -16.43
C LEU A 158 -5.15 5.00 -17.77
N THR A 159 -5.28 5.99 -18.65
CA THR A 159 -4.63 5.94 -19.97
C THR A 159 -3.10 5.90 -19.84
N THR A 160 -2.54 6.62 -18.86
CA THR A 160 -1.08 6.70 -18.62
C THR A 160 -0.49 5.36 -18.21
N SER A 161 -1.04 4.72 -17.18
CA SER A 161 -0.57 3.41 -16.72
C SER A 161 -0.81 2.33 -17.78
N ASN A 162 -2.00 2.30 -18.39
CA ASN A 162 -2.29 1.33 -19.45
C ASN A 162 -1.35 1.48 -20.65
N LEU A 163 -0.98 2.71 -21.04
CA LEU A 163 -0.03 2.95 -22.12
C LEU A 163 1.32 2.26 -21.82
N SER A 164 1.90 2.51 -20.65
CA SER A 164 3.19 1.92 -20.28
C SER A 164 3.12 0.38 -20.20
N MET A 165 2.02 -0.17 -19.66
CA MET A 165 1.82 -1.62 -19.59
C MET A 165 1.67 -2.27 -20.96
N LEU A 166 0.89 -1.65 -21.84
CA LEU A 166 0.69 -2.15 -23.20
C LEU A 166 1.97 -2.04 -24.03
N CYS A 167 2.81 -1.01 -23.81
CA CYS A 167 4.14 -0.94 -24.41
C CYS A 167 5.00 -2.15 -24.03
N ILE A 168 4.97 -2.58 -22.75
CA ILE A 168 5.66 -3.79 -22.31
C ILE A 168 5.08 -5.03 -23.01
N GLY A 169 3.76 -5.19 -23.02
CA GLY A 169 3.09 -6.32 -23.68
C GLY A 169 3.37 -6.41 -25.18
N VAL A 170 3.45 -5.27 -25.88
CA VAL A 170 3.81 -5.20 -27.30
C VAL A 170 5.29 -5.54 -27.50
N SER A 171 6.19 -5.03 -26.64
CA SER A 171 7.63 -5.35 -26.73
C SER A 171 7.92 -6.84 -26.54
N GLN A 172 7.11 -7.52 -25.73
CA GLN A 172 7.20 -8.97 -25.50
C GLN A 172 6.41 -9.81 -26.52
N GLY A 173 5.79 -9.18 -27.53
CA GLY A 173 5.00 -9.87 -28.55
C GLY A 173 3.71 -10.51 -28.04
N GLN A 174 3.31 -10.21 -26.80
CA GLN A 174 2.13 -10.78 -26.14
C GLN A 174 0.84 -10.02 -26.48
N VAL A 175 0.97 -8.76 -26.90
CA VAL A 175 -0.14 -7.89 -27.29
C VAL A 175 0.11 -7.34 -28.68
N ARG A 176 -0.90 -7.38 -29.55
CA ARG A 176 -0.81 -6.76 -30.88
C ARG A 176 -0.94 -5.25 -30.74
N PHE A 177 -0.13 -4.51 -31.51
CA PHE A 177 -0.14 -3.04 -31.49
C PHE A 177 -1.54 -2.44 -31.76
N ARG A 178 -2.30 -3.04 -32.69
CA ARG A 178 -3.68 -2.62 -33.00
C ARG A 178 -4.61 -2.76 -31.79
N ASP A 179 -4.49 -3.83 -31.02
CA ASP A 179 -5.35 -4.09 -29.87
C ASP A 179 -4.98 -3.19 -28.70
N ALA A 180 -3.68 -2.90 -28.53
CA ALA A 180 -3.19 -1.88 -27.61
C ALA A 180 -3.80 -0.49 -27.92
N LEU A 181 -3.75 -0.06 -29.19
CA LEU A 181 -4.30 1.24 -29.58
C LEU A 181 -5.82 1.34 -29.36
N ARG A 182 -6.54 0.24 -29.62
CA ARG A 182 -7.98 0.15 -29.34
C ARG A 182 -8.27 0.32 -27.84
N ASN A 183 -7.51 -0.36 -26.98
CA ASN A 183 -7.68 -0.25 -25.54
C ASN A 183 -7.37 1.17 -25.05
N ILE A 184 -6.26 1.75 -25.51
CA ILE A 184 -5.87 3.13 -25.18
C ILE A 184 -6.96 4.12 -25.58
N GLY A 185 -7.51 4.00 -26.79
CA GLY A 185 -8.60 4.85 -27.26
C GLY A 185 -9.86 4.73 -26.40
N LEU A 186 -10.24 3.50 -26.02
CA LEU A 186 -11.41 3.24 -25.18
C LEU A 186 -11.24 3.81 -23.76
N VAL A 187 -10.08 3.60 -23.16
CA VAL A 187 -9.75 4.08 -21.81
C VAL A 187 -9.63 5.61 -21.79
N LEU A 188 -9.08 6.22 -22.84
CA LEU A 188 -9.02 7.68 -22.99
C LEU A 188 -10.43 8.29 -23.09
N PHE A 189 -11.33 7.64 -23.84
CA PHE A 189 -12.72 8.05 -23.94
C PHE A 189 -13.44 7.97 -22.59
N GLY A 190 -13.35 6.84 -21.89
CA GLY A 190 -13.95 6.69 -20.56
C GLY A 190 -13.32 7.63 -19.52
N ASN A 191 -12.01 7.89 -19.59
CA ASN A 191 -11.36 8.89 -18.74
C ASN A 191 -11.90 10.30 -18.98
N THR A 192 -12.18 10.66 -20.24
CA THR A 192 -12.78 11.95 -20.57
C THR A 192 -14.18 12.07 -20.00
N ILE A 193 -15.01 11.02 -20.11
CA ILE A 193 -16.36 10.98 -19.54
C ILE A 193 -16.31 11.14 -18.01
N GLY A 194 -15.45 10.41 -17.31
CA GLY A 194 -15.37 10.50 -15.85
C GLY A 194 -14.92 11.87 -15.37
N VAL A 195 -14.00 12.54 -16.07
CA VAL A 195 -13.65 13.95 -15.78
C VAL A 195 -14.86 14.87 -15.94
N LEU A 196 -15.62 14.73 -17.03
CA LEU A 196 -16.80 15.57 -17.28
C LEU A 196 -17.90 15.35 -16.24
N LEU A 197 -18.11 14.11 -15.80
CA LEU A 197 -19.10 13.79 -14.76
C LEU A 197 -18.74 14.45 -13.42
N ILE A 198 -17.48 14.33 -12.98
CA ILE A 198 -17.03 14.97 -11.74
C ILE A 198 -17.02 16.49 -11.86
N LEU A 199 -16.62 17.03 -13.02
CA LEU A 199 -16.71 18.47 -13.27
C LEU A 199 -18.15 18.98 -13.14
N GLY A 200 -19.12 18.27 -13.74
CA GLY A 200 -20.54 18.61 -13.61
C GLY A 200 -21.01 18.56 -12.15
N ALA A 201 -20.64 17.53 -11.41
CA ALA A 201 -20.98 17.39 -9.99
C ALA A 201 -20.37 18.50 -9.13
N VAL A 202 -19.07 18.81 -9.31
CA VAL A 202 -18.37 19.89 -8.60
C VAL A 202 -19.01 21.24 -8.86
N ARG A 203 -19.43 21.50 -10.10
CA ARG A 203 -20.12 22.75 -10.48
C ARG A 203 -21.54 22.83 -9.92
N TYR A 204 -22.29 21.73 -9.94
CA TYR A 204 -23.64 21.66 -9.41
C TYR A 204 -23.67 21.83 -7.87
N LEU A 205 -22.71 21.22 -7.18
CA LEU A 205 -22.60 21.28 -5.72
C LEU A 205 -21.91 22.55 -5.20
N GLN A 206 -21.41 23.42 -6.10
CA GLN A 206 -20.65 24.64 -5.76
C GLN A 206 -19.48 24.36 -4.80
N VAL A 207 -18.76 23.26 -5.03
CA VAL A 207 -17.62 22.84 -4.17
C VAL A 207 -16.42 23.79 -4.27
N LEU A 208 -16.36 24.57 -5.35
CA LEU A 208 -15.29 25.52 -5.64
C LEU A 208 -15.87 26.94 -5.67
N ASP A 209 -15.28 27.82 -4.87
CA ASP A 209 -15.59 29.25 -4.83
C ASP A 209 -14.91 30.02 -5.98
N ALA A 210 -15.19 31.33 -6.07
CA ALA A 210 -14.64 32.20 -7.12
C ALA A 210 -13.10 32.26 -7.10
N GLU A 211 -12.49 32.20 -5.92
CA GLU A 211 -11.02 32.26 -5.77
C GLU A 211 -10.34 30.99 -6.28
N SER A 212 -10.83 29.80 -5.92
CA SER A 212 -10.28 28.53 -6.41
C SER A 212 -10.47 28.37 -7.91
N LEU A 213 -11.58 28.88 -8.46
CA LEU A 213 -11.80 28.93 -9.90
C LEU A 213 -10.81 29.86 -10.61
N ALA A 214 -10.43 31.00 -9.98
CA ALA A 214 -9.40 31.89 -10.51
C ALA A 214 -8.02 31.22 -10.51
N VAL A 215 -7.65 30.50 -9.45
CA VAL A 215 -6.41 29.70 -9.38
C VAL A 215 -6.39 28.63 -10.49
N ALA A 216 -7.51 27.93 -10.68
CA ALA A 216 -7.65 26.94 -11.75
C ALA A 216 -7.48 27.58 -13.14
N ALA A 217 -8.05 28.76 -13.38
CA ALA A 217 -7.93 29.50 -14.63
C ALA A 217 -6.49 29.95 -14.91
N ILE A 218 -5.78 30.47 -13.89
CA ILE A 218 -4.36 30.83 -13.98
C ILE A 218 -3.53 29.59 -14.33
N MET A 219 -3.79 28.47 -13.67
CA MET A 219 -3.09 27.21 -13.94
C MET A 219 -3.36 26.71 -15.36
N ALA A 220 -4.60 26.78 -15.84
CA ALA A 220 -4.96 26.40 -17.20
C ALA A 220 -4.27 27.29 -18.24
N LYS A 221 -4.29 28.61 -18.04
CA LYS A 221 -3.59 29.57 -18.93
C LYS A 221 -2.09 29.29 -18.99
N SER A 222 -1.47 28.97 -17.85
CA SER A 222 -0.05 28.61 -17.81
C SER A 222 0.26 27.32 -18.56
N LYS A 223 -0.66 26.34 -18.55
CA LYS A 223 -0.52 25.07 -19.28
C LYS A 223 -0.65 25.25 -20.78
N CYS A 224 -1.54 26.15 -21.23
CA CYS A 224 -1.70 26.48 -22.65
C CYS A 224 -0.58 27.35 -23.22
N ALA A 225 0.23 27.98 -22.38
CA ALA A 225 1.33 28.85 -22.81
C ALA A 225 2.64 28.10 -23.13
N TYR A 226 2.73 26.80 -22.86
CA TYR A 226 3.94 26.03 -23.15
C TYR A 226 4.11 25.77 -24.65
N THR A 227 5.35 25.76 -25.11
CA THR A 227 5.68 25.33 -26.48
C THR A 227 5.46 23.81 -26.63
N PHE A 228 5.32 23.35 -27.88
CA PHE A 228 5.13 21.92 -28.18
C PHE A 228 6.26 21.05 -27.59
N GLY A 229 7.52 21.42 -27.81
CA GLY A 229 8.67 20.68 -27.28
C GLY A 229 8.69 20.59 -25.75
N GLN A 230 8.39 21.70 -25.06
CA GLN A 230 8.27 21.70 -23.59
C GLN A 230 7.14 20.79 -23.11
N THR A 231 6.02 20.75 -23.82
CA THR A 231 4.87 19.92 -23.48
C THR A 231 5.19 18.43 -23.63
N VAL A 232 5.90 18.04 -24.70
CA VAL A 232 6.32 16.66 -24.93
C VAL A 232 7.27 16.17 -23.82
N VAL A 233 8.29 16.96 -23.48
CA VAL A 233 9.25 16.59 -22.42
C VAL A 233 8.54 16.47 -21.07
N LYS A 234 7.63 17.41 -20.75
CA LYS A 234 6.82 17.34 -19.52
C LYS A 234 5.94 16.10 -19.47
N ALA A 235 5.30 15.74 -20.58
CA ALA A 235 4.47 14.54 -20.66
C ALA A 235 5.30 13.27 -20.45
N PHE A 236 6.50 13.20 -21.05
CA PHE A 236 7.41 12.07 -20.88
C PHE A 236 7.85 11.90 -19.42
N VAL A 237 8.34 12.96 -18.78
CA VAL A 237 8.80 12.90 -17.38
C VAL A 237 7.66 12.57 -16.44
N CYS A 238 6.47 13.14 -16.66
CA CYS A 238 5.28 12.82 -15.88
C CYS A 238 4.93 11.33 -15.96
N ASN A 239 4.85 10.78 -17.17
CA ASN A 239 4.52 9.38 -17.35
C ASN A 239 5.60 8.45 -16.76
N TRP A 240 6.87 8.85 -16.82
CA TRP A 240 7.96 8.09 -16.21
C TRP A 240 7.79 7.99 -14.69
N ILE A 241 7.55 9.11 -13.99
CA ILE A 241 7.36 9.12 -12.54
C ILE A 241 6.13 8.29 -12.14
N VAL A 242 5.01 8.46 -12.86
CA VAL A 242 3.78 7.68 -12.63
C VAL A 242 4.05 6.18 -12.82
N PHE A 243 4.82 5.82 -13.84
CA PHE A 243 5.16 4.42 -14.10
C PHE A 243 6.08 3.83 -13.03
N ILE A 244 7.06 4.58 -12.52
CA ILE A 244 7.89 4.14 -11.38
C ILE A 244 7.02 3.91 -10.14
N ALA A 245 6.10 4.83 -9.83
CA ALA A 245 5.19 4.68 -8.70
C ALA A 245 4.31 3.43 -8.85
N TYR A 246 3.81 3.18 -10.06
CA TYR A 246 3.06 1.97 -10.38
C TYR A 246 3.92 0.71 -10.27
N TRP A 247 5.16 0.75 -10.76
CA TRP A 247 6.14 -0.33 -10.66
C TRP A 247 6.39 -0.74 -9.22
N LEU A 248 6.55 0.24 -8.33
CA LEU A 248 6.74 0.00 -6.91
C LEU A 248 5.46 -0.53 -6.23
N GLY A 249 4.26 -0.18 -6.71
CA GLY A 249 3.00 -0.60 -6.10
C GLY A 249 2.56 -2.03 -6.43
N VAL A 250 2.82 -2.51 -7.66
CA VAL A 250 2.31 -3.82 -8.10
C VAL A 250 2.86 -5.02 -7.31
N PRO A 251 4.18 -5.14 -7.03
CA PRO A 251 4.74 -6.24 -6.24
C PRO A 251 4.11 -6.35 -4.84
N TRP A 252 3.75 -5.20 -4.26
CA TRP A 252 3.15 -5.15 -2.93
C TRP A 252 1.70 -5.57 -2.96
N MET A 253 0.96 -5.11 -3.97
CA MET A 253 -0.45 -5.46 -4.15
C MET A 253 -0.61 -6.94 -4.45
N SER A 254 0.24 -7.54 -5.30
CA SER A 254 0.21 -8.97 -5.55
C SER A 254 0.44 -9.77 -4.27
N THR A 255 1.43 -9.42 -3.44
CA THR A 255 1.67 -10.11 -2.16
C THR A 255 0.51 -9.96 -1.15
N VAL A 256 -0.06 -8.77 -1.01
CA VAL A 256 -1.14 -8.49 -0.04
C VAL A 256 -2.46 -9.16 -0.45
N PHE A 257 -2.83 -9.12 -1.74
CA PHE A 257 -4.06 -9.74 -2.21
C PHE A 257 -3.94 -11.26 -2.40
N TYR A 258 -2.77 -11.78 -2.80
CA TYR A 258 -2.52 -13.21 -2.88
C TYR A 258 -2.59 -13.90 -1.50
N ARG A 259 -2.10 -13.25 -0.43
CA ARG A 259 -2.29 -13.71 0.96
C ARG A 259 -3.75 -13.76 1.41
N ARG A 260 -4.66 -13.09 0.70
CA ARG A 260 -6.08 -13.03 1.06
C ARG A 260 -6.93 -14.04 0.28
N SER A 261 -6.51 -14.39 -0.95
CA SER A 261 -7.11 -15.50 -1.71
C SER A 261 -6.64 -16.87 -1.24
N VAL A 262 -5.43 -16.96 -0.72
CA VAL A 262 -4.88 -18.15 -0.07
C VAL A 262 -4.87 -17.86 1.44
N GLY A 263 -6.03 -17.95 2.08
CA GLY A 263 -6.12 -17.84 3.53
C GLY A 263 -5.32 -18.95 4.24
N PRO A 264 -5.00 -18.77 5.54
CA PRO A 264 -4.34 -19.79 6.35
C PRO A 264 -5.15 -21.09 6.45
#